data_AF-M7UC82-F1
#
_entry.id   AF-M7UC82-F1
#
_cell.length_a   1.000
_cell.length_b   1.000
_cell.length_c   1.000
_cell.angle_alpha   90.00
_cell.angle_beta   90.00
_cell.angle_gamma   90.00
#
_symmetry.space_group_name_H-M   'P 1'
#
loop_
_entity.id
_entity.type
_entity.pdbx_description
1 polymer ?
#
loop_
_entity_poly.entity_id
_entity_poly.type
_entity_poly.pdbx_seq_one_letter_code
_entity_poly.pdbx_strand_id
1 'polypeptide(L)'
;MRDPVLTASNSALRESMKIPGINYREINVNGKGFERSLVWQLSPYSIVKLIGLMGLGYRLEAIGILGRQVLQPRGLIGLGFDTIHHCGPELVSVLRTYCSPENYPILAHCTQGKDRTGLTIALILFILEIPIEAISHDYLMSEEKLLPERESRLKEIHEIGLSDDFAGCPVDFIEKIYEYLQNTYGGVADYLTTIGFTEDERTALAKELKA
;
A
#
# COMPACT_ATOMS: atom_id res chain seq x y z
N MET A 1 -22.95 -22.25 13.93
CA MET A 1 -22.16 -21.83 15.11
C MET A 1 -21.20 -20.76 14.62
N ARG A 2 -21.32 -19.52 15.13
CA ARG A 2 -20.43 -18.41 14.77
C ARG A 2 -19.11 -18.61 15.52
N ASP A 3 -18.00 -18.65 14.80
CA ASP A 3 -16.67 -18.72 15.39
C ASP A 3 -16.40 -17.39 16.15
N PRO A 4 -16.16 -17.41 17.47
CA PRO A 4 -16.05 -16.20 18.29
C PRO A 4 -14.93 -15.25 17.83
N VAL A 5 -13.92 -15.79 17.13
CA VAL A 5 -12.75 -15.06 16.62
C VAL A 5 -13.13 -14.00 15.57
N LEU A 6 -14.23 -14.17 14.84
CA LEU A 6 -14.70 -13.24 13.81
C LEU A 6 -15.45 -12.00 14.36
N THR A 7 -15.55 -11.87 15.69
CA THR A 7 -16.35 -10.82 16.34
C THR A 7 -15.53 -9.67 16.93
N ALA A 8 -14.22 -9.83 17.10
CA ALA A 8 -13.36 -8.72 17.48
C ALA A 8 -13.07 -7.85 16.25
N SER A 9 -13.25 -6.52 16.36
CA SER A 9 -12.81 -5.65 15.27
C SER A 9 -11.30 -5.78 15.13
N ASN A 10 -10.79 -5.76 13.89
CA ASN A 10 -9.34 -5.81 13.62
C ASN A 10 -8.55 -4.74 14.39
N SER A 11 -9.18 -3.62 14.78
CA SER A 11 -8.58 -2.59 15.63
C SER A 11 -8.35 -3.07 17.08
N ALA A 12 -9.31 -3.77 17.68
CA ALA A 12 -9.20 -4.27 19.05
C ALA A 12 -8.13 -5.37 19.20
N LEU A 13 -8.02 -6.24 18.17
CA LEU A 13 -6.94 -7.23 18.12
C LEU A 13 -5.57 -6.56 17.97
N ARG A 14 -5.46 -5.53 17.12
CA ARG A 14 -4.20 -4.77 16.94
C ARG A 14 -3.75 -4.06 18.21
N GLU A 15 -4.67 -3.44 18.96
CA GLU A 15 -4.33 -2.79 20.24
C GLU A 15 -3.79 -3.78 21.26
N SER A 16 -4.34 -5.00 21.30
CA SER A 16 -3.90 -6.05 22.22
C SER A 16 -2.52 -6.64 21.91
N MET A 17 -1.95 -6.35 20.73
CA MET A 17 -0.67 -6.89 20.25
C MET A 17 0.47 -5.86 20.24
N LYS A 18 0.27 -4.65 20.79
CA LYS A 18 1.33 -3.63 20.82
C LYS A 18 2.46 -4.02 21.79
N ILE A 19 3.69 -3.92 21.32
CA ILE A 19 4.91 -4.18 22.07
C ILE A 19 5.19 -2.95 22.95
N PRO A 20 5.32 -3.10 24.27
CA PRO A 20 5.64 -1.99 25.17
C PRO A 20 6.96 -1.32 24.79
N GLY A 21 6.99 0.02 24.86
CA GLY A 21 8.19 0.81 24.57
C GLY A 21 8.39 1.16 23.08
N ILE A 22 7.55 0.67 22.19
CA ILE A 22 7.56 1.09 20.77
C ILE A 22 6.61 2.27 20.56
N ASN A 23 7.09 3.30 19.88
CA ASN A 23 6.24 4.40 19.41
C ASN A 23 5.56 4.00 18.09
N TYR A 24 4.24 3.84 18.10
CA TYR A 24 3.47 3.41 16.94
C TYR A 24 2.96 4.62 16.15
N ARG A 25 3.28 4.69 14.86
CA ARG A 25 2.64 5.60 13.90
C ARG A 25 1.76 4.81 12.93
N GLU A 26 0.45 4.88 13.12
CA GLU A 26 -0.53 4.18 12.29
C GLU A 26 -0.99 5.07 11.14
N ILE A 27 -0.43 4.84 9.96
CA ILE A 27 -0.78 5.59 8.75
C ILE A 27 -1.51 4.64 7.80
N ASN A 28 -2.79 4.93 7.53
CA ASN A 28 -3.54 4.18 6.53
C ASN A 28 -3.21 4.68 5.12
N VAL A 29 -2.10 4.20 4.54
CA VAL A 29 -1.63 4.62 3.21
C VAL A 29 -2.74 4.55 2.14
N ASN A 30 -3.55 3.50 2.14
CA ASN A 30 -4.70 3.39 1.24
C ASN A 30 -5.95 3.90 1.97
N GLY A 31 -5.96 5.21 2.22
CA GLY A 31 -6.98 5.90 2.99
C GLY A 31 -8.33 6.04 2.27
N LYS A 32 -9.19 6.90 2.81
CA LYS A 32 -10.54 7.13 2.27
C LYS A 32 -10.53 7.63 0.82
N GLY A 33 -9.47 8.34 0.41
CA GLY A 33 -9.29 8.78 -0.99
C GLY A 33 -9.20 7.59 -1.95
N PHE A 34 -8.36 6.62 -1.61
CA PHE A 34 -8.21 5.36 -2.35
C PHE A 34 -9.49 4.53 -2.34
N GLU A 35 -10.11 4.32 -1.17
CA GLU A 35 -11.37 3.56 -1.09
C GLU A 35 -12.45 4.16 -1.99
N ARG A 36 -12.56 5.50 -1.99
CA ARG A 36 -13.48 6.22 -2.87
C ARG A 36 -13.11 6.00 -4.33
N SER A 37 -11.83 6.14 -4.71
CA SER A 37 -11.41 5.97 -6.10
C SER A 37 -11.72 4.57 -6.63
N LEU A 38 -11.62 3.53 -5.79
CA LEU A 38 -12.04 2.18 -6.18
C LEU A 38 -13.54 2.08 -6.42
N VAL A 39 -14.36 2.63 -5.51
CA VAL A 39 -15.83 2.58 -5.66
C VAL A 39 -16.31 3.37 -6.88
N TRP A 40 -15.68 4.52 -7.18
CA TRP A 40 -16.04 5.35 -8.33
C TRP A 40 -15.75 4.71 -9.68
N GLN A 41 -14.92 3.65 -9.72
CA GLN A 41 -14.65 2.89 -10.95
C GLN A 41 -15.72 1.83 -11.23
N LEU A 42 -16.59 1.52 -10.27
CA LEU A 42 -17.68 0.58 -10.47
C LEU A 42 -18.79 1.20 -11.33
N SER A 43 -19.44 0.35 -12.13
CA SER A 43 -20.69 0.75 -12.78
C SER A 43 -21.77 1.12 -11.75
N PRO A 44 -22.74 2.00 -12.08
CA PRO A 44 -23.84 2.33 -11.17
C PRO A 44 -24.59 1.10 -10.64
N TYR A 45 -24.77 0.08 -11.50
CA TYR A 45 -25.38 -1.19 -11.10
C TYR A 45 -24.53 -1.93 -10.05
N SER A 46 -23.21 -2.00 -10.25
CA SER A 46 -22.29 -2.65 -9.33
C SER A 46 -22.22 -1.91 -7.98
N ILE A 47 -22.33 -0.58 -7.98
CA ILE A 47 -22.40 0.22 -6.75
C ILE A 47 -23.67 -0.12 -5.97
N VAL A 48 -24.84 -0.13 -6.63
CA VAL A 48 -26.11 -0.51 -5.97
C VAL A 48 -26.02 -1.93 -5.41
N LYS A 49 -25.47 -2.86 -6.18
CA LYS A 49 -25.27 -4.25 -5.74
C LYS A 49 -24.33 -4.35 -4.54
N LEU A 50 -23.21 -3.62 -4.55
CA LEU A 50 -22.25 -3.57 -3.45
C LEU A 50 -22.91 -3.05 -2.17
N ILE A 51 -23.64 -1.93 -2.25
CA ILE A 51 -24.33 -1.34 -1.10
C ILE A 51 -25.40 -2.31 -0.56
N GLY A 52 -26.18 -2.93 -1.44
CA GLY A 52 -27.20 -3.91 -1.06
C GLY A 52 -26.61 -5.12 -0.32
N LEU A 53 -25.52 -5.69 -0.84
CA LEU A 53 -24.83 -6.82 -0.19
C LEU A 53 -24.23 -6.42 1.17
N MET A 54 -23.61 -5.24 1.26
CA MET A 54 -23.07 -4.73 2.52
C MET A 54 -24.18 -4.54 3.57
N GLY A 55 -25.33 -3.98 3.18
CA GLY A 55 -26.48 -3.77 4.07
C GLY A 55 -27.12 -5.08 4.55
N LEU A 56 -27.08 -6.13 3.74
CA LEU A 56 -27.58 -7.47 4.08
C LEU A 56 -26.55 -8.34 4.84
N GLY A 57 -25.32 -7.84 5.04
CA GLY A 57 -24.26 -8.56 5.77
C GLY A 57 -23.40 -9.51 4.93
N TYR A 58 -23.59 -9.55 3.60
CA TYR A 58 -22.82 -10.35 2.64
C TYR A 58 -21.50 -9.64 2.27
N ARG A 59 -20.63 -9.47 3.27
CA ARG A 59 -19.40 -8.65 3.14
C ARG A 59 -18.41 -9.23 2.12
N LEU A 60 -18.19 -10.54 2.12
CA LEU A 60 -17.22 -11.18 1.21
C LEU A 60 -17.69 -11.06 -0.24
N GLU A 61 -18.97 -11.26 -0.49
CA GLU A 61 -19.57 -11.11 -1.81
C GLU A 61 -19.51 -9.67 -2.31
N ALA A 62 -19.72 -8.70 -1.41
CA ALA A 62 -19.57 -7.28 -1.71
C ALA A 62 -18.13 -6.90 -2.05
N ILE A 63 -17.15 -7.34 -1.24
CA ILE A 63 -15.72 -7.12 -1.50
C ILE A 63 -15.31 -7.80 -2.81
N GLY A 64 -15.84 -8.99 -3.10
CA GLY A 64 -15.58 -9.69 -4.36
C GLY A 64 -16.05 -8.92 -5.60
N ILE A 65 -17.00 -7.98 -5.49
CA ILE A 65 -17.35 -7.07 -6.60
C ILE A 65 -16.16 -6.14 -6.88
N LEU A 66 -15.61 -5.50 -5.86
CA LEU A 66 -14.41 -4.65 -6.00
C LEU A 66 -13.22 -5.46 -6.50
N GLY A 67 -13.01 -6.66 -5.94
CA GLY A 67 -11.97 -7.58 -6.34
C GLY A 67 -12.01 -7.88 -7.84
N ARG A 68 -13.13 -8.41 -8.33
CA ARG A 68 -13.26 -8.82 -9.74
C ARG A 68 -13.34 -7.67 -10.74
N GLN A 69 -13.98 -6.55 -10.36
CA GLN A 69 -14.29 -5.48 -11.32
C GLN A 69 -13.32 -4.31 -11.29
N VAL A 70 -12.57 -4.13 -10.21
CA VAL A 70 -11.68 -2.97 -10.04
C VAL A 70 -10.25 -3.43 -9.76
N LEU A 71 -10.05 -4.24 -8.72
CA LEU A 71 -8.70 -4.64 -8.32
C LEU A 71 -8.05 -5.55 -9.37
N GLN A 72 -8.73 -6.61 -9.81
CA GLN A 72 -8.19 -7.58 -10.78
C GLN A 72 -7.78 -6.92 -12.10
N PRO A 73 -8.61 -6.07 -12.75
CA PRO A 73 -8.20 -5.40 -13.99
C PRO A 73 -7.06 -4.41 -13.82
N ARG A 74 -6.91 -3.82 -12.61
CA ARG A 74 -5.81 -2.90 -12.30
C ARG A 74 -4.48 -3.63 -12.09
N GLY A 75 -4.53 -4.82 -11.50
CA GLY A 75 -3.33 -5.52 -11.04
C GLY A 75 -2.58 -4.75 -9.95
N LEU A 76 -1.50 -5.34 -9.43
CA LEU A 76 -0.72 -4.72 -8.35
C LEU A 76 -0.08 -3.38 -8.76
N ILE A 77 0.45 -3.29 -9.98
CA ILE A 77 1.08 -2.08 -10.52
C ILE A 77 0.07 -0.94 -10.65
N GLY A 78 -1.11 -1.22 -11.23
CA GLY A 78 -2.16 -0.22 -11.36
C GLY A 78 -2.68 0.29 -10.01
N LEU A 79 -2.72 -0.58 -8.99
CA LEU A 79 -3.04 -0.15 -7.61
C LEU A 79 -1.92 0.70 -6.99
N GLY A 80 -0.67 0.47 -7.37
CA GLY A 80 0.46 1.35 -7.05
C GLY A 80 0.26 2.75 -7.64
N PHE A 81 -0.15 2.85 -8.91
CA PHE A 81 -0.48 4.14 -9.54
C PHE A 81 -1.65 4.84 -8.85
N ASP A 82 -2.71 4.10 -8.52
CA ASP A 82 -3.86 4.65 -7.78
C ASP A 82 -3.45 5.17 -6.40
N THR A 83 -2.50 4.50 -5.73
CA THR A 83 -1.97 4.97 -4.44
C THR A 83 -1.19 6.27 -4.61
N ILE A 84 -0.31 6.36 -5.61
CA ILE A 84 0.43 7.60 -5.93
C ILE A 84 -0.54 8.74 -6.24
N HIS A 85 -1.59 8.46 -7.02
CA HIS A 85 -2.51 9.51 -7.45
C HIS A 85 -3.47 9.98 -6.37
N HIS A 86 -3.91 9.10 -5.47
CA HIS A 86 -4.99 9.39 -4.53
C HIS A 86 -4.57 9.52 -3.05
N CYS A 87 -3.34 9.15 -2.70
CA CYS A 87 -2.90 9.05 -1.30
C CYS A 87 -1.74 10.00 -0.96
N GLY A 88 -1.61 11.12 -1.67
CA GLY A 88 -0.55 12.10 -1.44
C GLY A 88 -0.35 12.49 0.04
N PRO A 89 -1.40 12.94 0.77
CA PRO A 89 -1.28 13.31 2.17
C PRO A 89 -0.78 12.18 3.08
N GLU A 90 -1.25 10.96 2.84
CA GLU A 90 -0.83 9.78 3.59
C GLU A 90 0.63 9.42 3.31
N LEU A 91 1.06 9.49 2.05
CA LEU A 91 2.46 9.27 1.66
C LEU A 91 3.37 10.34 2.28
N VAL A 92 2.97 11.61 2.28
CA VAL A 92 3.71 12.68 2.97
C VAL A 92 3.82 12.40 4.47
N SER A 93 2.75 11.92 5.11
CA SER A 93 2.81 11.54 6.52
C SER A 93 3.82 10.41 6.78
N VAL A 94 3.95 9.45 5.87
CA VAL A 94 4.97 8.39 5.97
C VAL A 94 6.35 9.01 5.84
N LEU A 95 6.61 9.77 4.78
CA LEU A 95 7.93 10.36 4.50
C LEU A 95 8.42 11.26 5.65
N ARG A 96 7.54 12.09 6.22
CA ARG A 96 7.86 12.94 7.36
C ARG A 96 8.29 12.17 8.61
N THR A 97 7.90 10.89 8.74
CA THR A 97 8.36 10.05 9.86
C THR A 97 9.87 9.79 9.78
N TYR A 98 10.46 9.79 8.58
CA TYR A 98 11.89 9.58 8.37
C TYR A 98 12.73 10.86 8.52
N CYS A 99 12.10 12.03 8.63
CA CYS A 99 12.80 13.31 8.78
C CYS A 99 13.23 13.61 10.23
N SER A 100 12.74 12.86 11.21
CA SER A 100 12.95 13.16 12.64
C SER A 100 13.86 12.13 13.31
N PRO A 101 15.05 12.52 13.81
CA PRO A 101 16.01 11.61 14.44
C PRO A 101 15.42 10.80 15.61
N GLU A 102 14.49 11.38 16.36
CA GLU A 102 13.84 10.76 17.51
C GLU A 102 12.94 9.56 17.14
N ASN A 103 12.61 9.38 15.86
CA ASN A 103 11.82 8.23 15.42
C ASN A 103 12.69 6.98 15.17
N TYR A 104 14.02 7.11 15.14
CA TYR A 104 14.92 6.00 14.82
C TYR A 104 15.25 5.12 16.04
N PRO A 105 15.40 3.80 15.85
CA PRO A 105 15.25 3.05 14.61
C PRO A 105 13.79 2.84 14.18
N ILE A 106 13.52 2.88 12.87
CA ILE A 106 12.17 2.75 12.29
C ILE A 106 11.98 1.35 11.70
N LEU A 107 10.88 0.69 12.09
CA LEU A 107 10.36 -0.50 11.41
C LEU A 107 9.09 -0.12 10.63
N ALA A 108 9.15 -0.18 9.30
CA ALA A 108 7.98 0.01 8.44
C ALA A 108 7.41 -1.34 8.02
N HIS A 109 6.10 -1.51 8.15
CA HIS A 109 5.41 -2.71 7.70
C HIS A 109 3.99 -2.39 7.21
N CYS A 110 3.41 -3.34 6.47
CA CYS A 110 1.99 -3.36 6.17
C CYS A 110 1.42 -4.73 6.56
N THR A 111 0.49 -5.29 5.78
CA THR A 111 -0.01 -6.64 6.03
C THR A 111 1.03 -7.70 5.63
N GLN A 112 1.57 -7.59 4.41
CA GLN A 112 2.53 -8.57 3.85
C GLN A 112 3.93 -7.98 3.66
N GLY A 113 4.12 -6.70 3.96
CA GLY A 113 5.41 -6.02 3.76
C GLY A 113 5.81 -5.75 2.31
N LYS A 114 4.99 -6.10 1.30
CA LYS A 114 5.35 -5.96 -0.12
C LYS A 114 4.80 -4.71 -0.81
N ASP A 115 3.48 -4.49 -0.83
CA ASP A 115 2.87 -3.51 -1.75
C ASP A 115 3.00 -2.07 -1.22
N ARG A 116 2.29 -1.74 -0.13
CA ARG A 116 2.31 -0.40 0.46
C ARG A 116 3.68 -0.07 1.04
N THR A 117 4.30 -1.03 1.73
CA THR A 117 5.66 -0.88 2.25
C THR A 117 6.65 -0.70 1.11
N GLY A 118 6.65 -1.58 0.11
CA GLY A 118 7.55 -1.46 -1.05
C GLY A 118 7.38 -0.14 -1.80
N LEU A 119 6.15 0.34 -2.00
CA LEU A 119 5.91 1.65 -2.61
C LEU A 119 6.49 2.80 -1.77
N THR A 120 6.23 2.81 -0.45
CA THR A 120 6.75 3.88 0.42
C THR A 120 8.27 3.87 0.53
N ILE A 121 8.88 2.68 0.59
CA ILE A 121 10.33 2.53 0.61
C ILE A 121 10.94 2.91 -0.74
N ALA A 122 10.31 2.55 -1.86
CA ALA A 122 10.75 2.97 -3.19
C ALA A 122 10.79 4.50 -3.32
N LEU A 123 9.77 5.21 -2.85
CA LEU A 123 9.77 6.69 -2.83
C LEU A 123 10.94 7.27 -2.03
N ILE A 124 11.26 6.68 -0.87
CA ILE A 124 12.42 7.07 -0.06
C ILE A 124 13.71 6.84 -0.85
N LEU A 125 13.89 5.66 -1.45
CA LEU A 125 15.10 5.32 -2.19
C LEU A 125 15.25 6.16 -3.48
N PHE A 126 14.14 6.57 -4.10
CA PHE A 126 14.18 7.55 -5.20
C PHE A 126 14.64 8.94 -4.72
N ILE A 127 14.19 9.41 -3.55
CA ILE A 127 14.68 10.66 -2.94
C ILE A 127 16.20 10.57 -2.66
N LEU A 128 16.70 9.39 -2.29
CA LEU A 128 18.11 9.15 -2.05
C LEU A 128 18.95 8.99 -3.33
N GLU A 129 18.30 9.00 -4.50
CA GLU A 129 18.91 8.80 -5.82
C GLU A 129 19.59 7.43 -5.98
N ILE A 130 19.01 6.39 -5.36
CA ILE A 130 19.49 5.02 -5.51
C ILE A 130 19.11 4.48 -6.91
N PRO A 131 20.02 3.75 -7.60
CA PRO A 131 19.72 3.16 -8.91
C PRO A 131 18.47 2.27 -8.89
N ILE A 132 17.65 2.37 -9.95
CA ILE A 132 16.38 1.64 -10.06
C ILE A 132 16.60 0.13 -9.95
N GLU A 133 17.68 -0.39 -10.50
CA GLU A 133 18.01 -1.82 -10.47
C GLU A 133 18.26 -2.31 -9.03
N ALA A 134 18.87 -1.47 -8.18
CA ALA A 134 19.10 -1.80 -6.77
C ALA A 134 17.78 -1.77 -5.98
N ILE A 135 16.90 -0.81 -6.26
CA ILE A 135 15.58 -0.73 -5.63
C ILE A 135 14.71 -1.93 -6.04
N SER A 136 14.72 -2.28 -7.33
CA SER A 136 14.02 -3.47 -7.85
C SER A 136 14.54 -4.74 -7.21
N HIS A 137 15.85 -4.88 -7.05
CA HIS A 137 16.44 -6.04 -6.38
C HIS A 137 15.95 -6.15 -4.92
N ASP A 138 16.02 -5.06 -4.15
CA ASP A 138 15.53 -5.03 -2.76
C ASP A 138 14.04 -5.39 -2.66
N TYR A 139 13.20 -4.80 -3.51
CA TYR A 139 11.77 -5.12 -3.59
C TYR A 139 11.53 -6.62 -3.83
N LEU A 140 12.25 -7.22 -4.79
CA LEU A 140 12.09 -8.62 -5.16
C LEU A 140 12.58 -9.61 -4.09
N MET A 141 13.44 -9.20 -3.16
CA MET A 141 13.81 -10.04 -2.01
C MET A 141 12.60 -10.38 -1.13
N SER A 142 11.51 -9.62 -1.21
CA SER A 142 10.25 -9.92 -0.52
C SER A 142 9.61 -11.22 -1.01
N GLU A 143 9.78 -11.59 -2.28
CA GLU A 143 9.11 -12.75 -2.90
C GLU A 143 9.44 -14.05 -2.16
N GLU A 144 10.74 -14.28 -1.90
CA GLU A 144 11.19 -15.50 -1.22
C GLU A 144 10.64 -15.60 0.20
N LYS A 145 10.55 -14.47 0.91
CA LYS A 145 10.04 -14.42 2.30
C LYS A 145 8.54 -14.69 2.39
N LEU A 146 7.83 -14.56 1.28
CA LEU A 146 6.40 -14.75 1.18
C LEU A 146 6.01 -16.19 0.79
N LEU A 147 6.95 -17.01 0.33
CA LEU A 147 6.70 -18.41 -0.05
C LEU A 147 6.09 -19.28 1.06
N PRO A 148 6.54 -19.20 2.34
CA PRO A 148 6.00 -20.06 3.40
C PRO A 148 4.49 -19.90 3.62
N GLU A 149 3.95 -18.70 3.37
CA GLU A 149 2.53 -18.38 3.59
C GLU A 149 1.72 -18.35 2.28
N ARG A 150 2.33 -18.71 1.14
CA ARG A 150 1.72 -18.55 -0.20
C ARG A 150 0.37 -19.24 -0.34
N GLU A 151 0.26 -20.50 0.09
CA GLU A 151 -0.99 -21.27 -0.05
C GLU A 151 -2.14 -20.70 0.78
N SER A 152 -1.86 -20.16 1.97
CA SER A 152 -2.88 -19.50 2.79
C SER A 152 -3.34 -18.20 2.12
N ARG A 153 -2.38 -17.39 1.64
CA ARG A 153 -2.67 -16.12 0.97
C ARG A 153 -3.46 -16.32 -0.32
N LEU A 154 -3.16 -17.36 -1.10
CA LEU A 154 -3.92 -17.68 -2.32
C LEU A 154 -5.40 -17.94 -2.03
N LYS A 155 -5.73 -18.62 -0.93
CA LYS A 155 -7.13 -18.83 -0.55
C LYS A 155 -7.84 -17.50 -0.30
N GLU A 156 -7.24 -16.61 0.49
CA GLU A 156 -7.80 -15.28 0.77
C GLU A 156 -7.95 -14.43 -0.51
N ILE A 157 -6.96 -14.48 -1.39
CA ILE A 157 -6.96 -13.79 -2.69
C ILE A 157 -8.11 -14.30 -3.57
N HIS A 158 -8.28 -15.63 -3.67
CA HIS A 158 -9.35 -16.24 -4.46
C HIS A 158 -10.73 -15.97 -3.88
N GLU A 159 -10.88 -15.91 -2.55
CA GLU A 159 -12.15 -15.58 -1.88
C GLU A 159 -12.71 -14.22 -2.29
N ILE A 160 -11.83 -13.24 -2.53
CA ILE A 160 -12.21 -11.91 -3.03
C ILE A 160 -12.17 -11.82 -4.57
N GLY A 161 -11.95 -12.94 -5.27
CA GLY A 161 -12.02 -13.04 -6.72
C GLY A 161 -10.82 -12.46 -7.45
N LEU A 162 -9.64 -12.52 -6.84
CA LEU A 162 -8.37 -12.14 -7.46
C LEU A 162 -7.58 -13.38 -7.94
N SER A 163 -6.67 -13.19 -8.89
CA SER A 163 -5.75 -14.24 -9.38
C SER A 163 -4.49 -14.37 -8.54
N ASP A 164 -3.74 -15.46 -8.77
CA ASP A 164 -2.46 -15.75 -8.13
C ASP A 164 -1.42 -14.62 -8.27
N ASP A 165 -1.55 -13.77 -9.28
CA ASP A 165 -0.65 -12.64 -9.54
C ASP A 165 -0.61 -11.64 -8.37
N PHE A 166 -1.64 -11.63 -7.52
CA PHE A 166 -1.69 -10.79 -6.31
C PHE A 166 -0.85 -11.33 -5.15
N ALA A 167 -0.45 -12.62 -5.20
CA ALA A 167 0.30 -13.27 -4.13
C ALA A 167 1.81 -12.99 -4.19
N GLY A 168 2.31 -12.55 -5.35
CA GLY A 168 3.73 -12.29 -5.58
C GLY A 168 4.08 -10.80 -5.67
N CYS A 169 5.31 -10.56 -6.09
CA CYS A 169 5.92 -9.26 -6.32
C CYS A 169 6.19 -9.11 -7.84
N PRO A 170 5.53 -8.19 -8.55
CA PRO A 170 5.78 -7.99 -9.98
C PRO A 170 7.22 -7.52 -10.21
N VAL A 171 7.94 -8.20 -11.10
CA VAL A 171 9.37 -7.94 -11.37
C VAL A 171 9.66 -6.52 -11.85
N ASP A 172 8.70 -5.91 -12.53
CA ASP A 172 8.75 -4.58 -13.11
C ASP A 172 8.02 -3.52 -12.26
N PHE A 173 7.59 -3.85 -11.03
CA PHE A 173 6.81 -2.93 -10.19
C PHE A 173 7.52 -1.59 -9.99
N ILE A 174 8.78 -1.61 -9.55
CA ILE A 174 9.56 -0.39 -9.26
C ILE A 174 9.81 0.43 -10.53
N GLU A 175 10.19 -0.23 -11.63
CA GLU A 175 10.42 0.41 -12.93
C GLU A 175 9.14 1.12 -13.40
N LYS A 176 8.00 0.42 -13.37
CA LYS A 176 6.70 0.97 -13.79
C LYS A 176 6.24 2.12 -12.92
N ILE A 177 6.47 2.05 -11.60
CA ILE A 177 6.22 3.16 -10.68
C ILE A 177 7.08 4.37 -11.04
N TYR A 178 8.38 4.16 -11.27
CA TYR A 178 9.29 5.25 -11.64
C TYR A 178 8.88 5.89 -12.97
N GLU A 179 8.64 5.09 -14.02
CA GLU A 179 8.14 5.55 -15.33
C GLU A 179 6.84 6.36 -15.18
N TYR A 180 5.90 5.89 -14.34
CA TYR A 180 4.64 6.59 -14.10
C TYR A 180 4.86 7.97 -13.46
N LEU A 181 5.78 8.08 -12.50
CA LEU A 181 6.15 9.37 -11.89
C LEU A 181 6.79 10.32 -12.91
N GLN A 182 7.70 9.82 -13.74
CA GLN A 182 8.33 10.61 -14.81
C GLN A 182 7.29 11.12 -15.82
N ASN A 183 6.46 10.23 -16.35
CA ASN A 183 5.55 10.54 -17.46
C ASN A 183 4.32 11.37 -17.02
N THR A 184 3.87 11.22 -15.77
CA THR A 184 2.63 11.85 -15.30
C THR A 184 2.88 13.15 -14.54
N TYR A 185 3.98 13.22 -13.78
CA TYR A 185 4.25 14.35 -12.88
C TYR A 185 5.50 15.14 -13.27
N GLY A 186 6.27 14.71 -14.27
CA GLY A 186 7.54 15.34 -14.63
C GLY A 186 8.75 14.82 -13.85
N GLY A 187 8.52 13.86 -12.95
CA GLY A 187 9.57 13.24 -12.14
C GLY A 187 9.20 13.09 -10.67
N VAL A 188 10.10 12.45 -9.91
CA VAL A 188 9.89 12.17 -8.48
C VAL A 188 9.81 13.47 -7.66
N ALA A 189 10.71 14.42 -7.90
CA ALA A 189 10.73 15.69 -7.16
C ALA A 189 9.47 16.53 -7.39
N ASP A 190 8.97 16.58 -8.63
CA ASP A 190 7.76 17.31 -9.00
C ASP A 190 6.50 16.65 -8.41
N TYR A 191 6.43 15.32 -8.44
CA TYR A 191 5.38 14.57 -7.74
C TYR A 191 5.38 14.88 -6.24
N LEU A 192 6.53 14.78 -5.57
CA LEU A 192 6.66 15.02 -4.13
C LEU A 192 6.24 16.45 -3.76
N THR A 193 6.64 17.43 -4.58
CA THR A 193 6.22 18.82 -4.41
C THR A 193 4.70 18.97 -4.59
N THR A 194 4.12 18.28 -5.58
CA THR A 194 2.67 18.28 -5.85
C THR A 194 1.85 17.76 -4.67
N ILE A 195 2.33 16.72 -3.98
CA ILE A 195 1.65 16.17 -2.80
C ILE A 195 1.98 16.92 -1.50
N GLY A 196 2.84 17.95 -1.56
CA GLY A 196 3.17 18.82 -0.43
C GLY A 196 4.34 18.35 0.44
N PHE A 197 5.26 17.55 -0.11
CA PHE A 197 6.56 17.22 0.50
C PHE A 197 7.65 18.10 -0.11
N THR A 198 8.16 19.04 0.65
CA THR A 198 9.00 20.14 0.12
C THR A 198 10.44 19.70 -0.17
N GLU A 199 11.18 20.54 -0.90
CA GLU A 199 12.62 20.31 -1.15
C GLU A 199 13.44 20.27 0.15
N ASP A 200 13.11 21.13 1.12
CA ASP A 200 13.76 21.13 2.43
C ASP A 200 13.52 19.81 3.19
N GLU A 201 12.30 19.27 3.10
CA GLU A 201 11.95 17.99 3.71
C GLU A 201 12.66 16.80 3.01
N ARG A 202 12.77 16.83 1.68
CA ARG A 202 13.56 15.87 0.91
C ARG A 202 15.04 15.88 1.31
N THR A 203 15.61 17.08 1.42
CA THR A 203 17.01 17.27 1.83
C THR A 203 17.23 16.79 3.27
N ALA A 204 16.32 17.11 4.18
CA ALA A 204 16.38 16.66 5.57
C ALA A 204 16.32 15.12 5.65
N LEU A 205 15.36 14.50 4.95
CA LEU A 205 15.25 13.03 4.88
C LEU A 205 16.53 12.40 4.33
N ALA A 206 17.07 12.94 3.24
CA ALA A 206 18.29 12.42 2.62
C ALA A 206 19.51 12.53 3.54
N LYS A 207 19.59 13.62 4.32
CA LYS A 207 20.64 13.80 5.31
C LYS A 207 20.53 12.78 6.45
N GLU A 208 19.34 12.57 7.00
CA GLU A 208 19.15 11.64 8.12
C GLU A 208 19.47 10.18 7.73
N LEU A 209 19.16 9.76 6.50
CA LEU A 209 19.38 8.39 6.04
C LEU A 209 20.78 8.13 5.45
N LYS A 210 21.53 9.17 5.10
CA LYS A 210 22.93 9.06 4.62
C LYS A 210 23.97 9.28 5.72
N ALA A 211 23.54 9.71 6.91
CA ALA A 211 24.40 9.91 8.09
C ALA A 211 24.81 8.57 8.73
#